data_AF-A0A956FEW7-F1
#
_entry.id   AF-A0A956FEW7-F1
#
_cell.length_a   1.000
_cell.length_b   1.000
_cell.length_c   1.000
_cell.angle_alpha   90.00
_cell.angle_beta   90.00
_cell.angle_gamma   90.00
#
_symmetry.space_group_name_H-M   'P 1'
#
loop_
_entity.id
_entity.type
_entity.pdbx_description
1 polymer ?
#
loop_
_entity_poly.entity_id
_entity_poly.type
_entity_poly.pdbx_seq_one_letter_code
_entity_poly.pdbx_strand_id
1 'polypeptide(L)'
;MCLFAVDGTWSVDFNNENLGVGSSGRAVGNRDENVRSNTRRFFEECKYPDNKKFYFVGPGMGATGADSWRIYFNVLRTIEREINSGNCTEIVMVGWSRGAAIISELTEGLSSLGQSNSRRDPFQTGRGERMRTINNVLPGGKLPPIRYVGLFDSVAMIMRAAPHDQQWGEDITAEVEYFAHVVAGDRTGPLGGLVDFREANPLIQAKRRSILHMAHVTHGGVGGESQTDSARQAYDFIRNHATIAGVP
;
A
#
# COMPACT_ATOMS: atom_id res chain seq x y z
N MET A 1 7.61 15.66 -4.95
CA MET A 1 6.87 14.38 -4.85
C MET A 1 7.81 13.27 -4.40
N CYS A 2 7.34 12.36 -3.56
CA CYS A 2 8.02 11.08 -3.28
C CYS A 2 7.08 9.91 -3.51
N LEU A 3 7.64 8.80 -3.95
CA LEU A 3 6.94 7.53 -4.15
C LEU A 3 7.20 6.61 -2.96
N PHE A 4 6.12 6.10 -2.37
CA PHE A 4 6.15 5.04 -1.37
C PHE A 4 5.45 3.81 -1.96
N ALA A 5 6.22 2.77 -2.25
CA ALA A 5 5.73 1.53 -2.82
C ALA A 5 5.70 0.45 -1.74
N VAL A 6 4.54 -0.15 -1.46
CA VAL A 6 4.38 -1.20 -0.44
C VAL A 6 3.89 -2.48 -1.10
N ASP A 7 4.74 -3.50 -1.12
CA ASP A 7 4.44 -4.72 -1.86
C ASP A 7 3.54 -5.70 -1.08
N GLY A 8 3.04 -6.71 -1.79
CA GLY A 8 2.18 -7.75 -1.25
C GLY A 8 2.93 -8.85 -0.48
N THR A 9 2.14 -9.82 -0.02
CA THR A 9 2.63 -11.09 0.55
C THR A 9 3.69 -11.74 -0.33
N TRP A 10 4.67 -12.42 0.28
CA TRP A 10 5.71 -13.20 -0.43
C TRP A 10 6.66 -12.37 -1.29
N SER A 11 6.55 -11.03 -1.28
CA SER A 11 7.55 -10.17 -1.92
C SER A 11 8.96 -10.34 -1.35
N VAL A 12 9.14 -10.91 -0.16
CA VAL A 12 10.44 -11.32 0.39
C VAL A 12 11.05 -12.50 -0.39
N ASP A 13 10.21 -13.36 -0.96
CA ASP A 13 10.64 -14.60 -1.63
C ASP A 13 10.94 -14.38 -3.12
N PHE A 14 10.48 -13.25 -3.69
CA PHE A 14 10.44 -12.96 -5.13
C PHE A 14 11.39 -11.84 -5.62
N ASN A 15 12.02 -11.09 -4.71
CA ASN A 15 12.68 -9.83 -5.04
C ASN A 15 14.21 -9.93 -5.02
N ASN A 16 14.81 -10.16 -6.19
CA ASN A 16 16.20 -10.59 -6.40
C ASN A 16 17.28 -9.49 -6.40
N GLU A 17 17.11 -8.37 -5.70
CA GLU A 17 18.23 -7.42 -5.57
C GLU A 17 18.36 -6.93 -4.14
N ASN A 18 19.58 -7.09 -3.59
CA ASN A 18 20.04 -6.69 -2.27
C ASN A 18 19.75 -5.19 -1.97
N LEU A 19 18.51 -4.86 -1.61
CA LEU A 19 18.11 -3.51 -1.17
C LEU A 19 17.94 -3.42 0.36
N GLY A 20 18.29 -4.48 1.11
CA GLY A 20 18.34 -4.47 2.57
C GLY A 20 17.83 -5.75 3.23
N VAL A 21 17.74 -5.69 4.55
CA VAL A 21 17.20 -6.77 5.40
C VAL A 21 15.70 -6.55 5.55
N GLY A 22 14.89 -7.58 5.26
CA GLY A 22 13.43 -7.50 5.39
C GLY A 22 12.98 -7.17 6.81
N SER A 23 11.68 -6.86 6.99
CA SER A 23 11.09 -6.56 8.30
C SER A 23 11.32 -7.67 9.35
N SER A 24 11.62 -8.90 8.93
CA SER A 24 11.95 -10.04 9.79
C SER A 24 13.44 -10.20 10.14
N GLY A 25 14.32 -9.28 9.73
CA GLY A 25 15.76 -9.43 9.95
C GLY A 25 16.43 -10.44 9.00
N ARG A 26 15.70 -10.97 8.00
CA ARG A 26 16.21 -11.94 7.01
C ARG A 26 16.55 -11.27 5.68
N ALA A 27 17.57 -11.82 5.02
CA ALA A 27 17.82 -11.55 3.61
C ALA A 27 16.59 -11.99 2.79
N VAL A 28 16.25 -11.17 1.80
CA VAL A 28 15.19 -11.41 0.81
C VAL A 28 15.72 -12.43 -0.21
N GLY A 29 14.95 -13.47 -0.54
CA GLY A 29 15.21 -14.38 -1.67
C GLY A 29 15.42 -15.87 -1.34
N ASN A 30 14.58 -16.74 -1.94
CA ASN A 30 14.96 -18.12 -2.33
C ASN A 30 14.05 -18.78 -3.39
N ARG A 31 13.33 -18.02 -4.25
CA ARG A 31 12.57 -18.61 -5.38
C ARG A 31 12.67 -17.76 -6.65
N ASP A 32 12.66 -18.48 -7.78
CA ASP A 32 12.78 -18.08 -9.19
C ASP A 32 12.72 -16.57 -9.49
N GLU A 33 13.74 -16.06 -10.16
CA GLU A 33 13.97 -14.66 -10.56
C GLU A 33 12.87 -14.02 -11.45
N ASN A 34 11.78 -14.75 -11.75
CA ASN A 34 10.79 -14.43 -12.77
C ASN A 34 9.43 -13.94 -12.25
N VAL A 35 9.19 -13.88 -10.93
CA VAL A 35 7.89 -13.42 -10.39
C VAL A 35 8.04 -12.03 -9.80
N ARG A 36 7.86 -11.00 -10.65
CA ARG A 36 7.93 -9.59 -10.24
C ARG A 36 6.53 -9.05 -10.00
N SER A 37 6.30 -8.37 -8.87
CA SER A 37 5.01 -7.73 -8.60
C SER A 37 4.83 -6.45 -9.42
N ASN A 38 3.58 -6.05 -9.66
CA ASN A 38 3.27 -4.78 -10.31
C ASN A 38 3.65 -3.56 -9.47
N THR A 39 3.65 -3.70 -8.14
CA THR A 39 4.18 -2.67 -7.23
C THR A 39 5.66 -2.44 -7.47
N ARG A 40 6.45 -3.52 -7.55
CA ARG A 40 7.88 -3.41 -7.82
C ARG A 40 8.15 -2.89 -9.23
N ARG A 41 7.40 -3.37 -10.21
CA ARG A 41 7.44 -2.83 -11.58
C ARG A 41 7.21 -1.32 -11.61
N PHE A 42 6.22 -0.84 -10.87
CA PHE A 42 5.93 0.59 -10.77
C PHE A 42 7.08 1.37 -10.13
N PHE A 43 7.66 0.84 -9.04
CA PHE A 43 8.79 1.46 -8.34
C PHE A 43 10.03 1.60 -9.24
N GLU A 44 10.37 0.55 -10.00
CA GLU A 44 11.56 0.52 -10.86
C GLU A 44 11.39 1.37 -12.13
N GLU A 45 10.18 1.39 -12.71
CA GLU A 45 9.90 2.20 -13.92
C GLU A 45 9.61 3.68 -13.61
N CYS A 46 9.36 4.05 -12.35
CA CYS A 46 9.15 5.44 -11.96
C CYS A 46 10.44 6.26 -12.08
N LYS A 47 10.32 7.41 -12.75
CA LYS A 47 11.44 8.29 -13.10
C LYS A 47 11.83 9.28 -11.99
N TYR A 48 11.27 9.14 -10.80
CA TYR A 48 11.75 9.91 -9.66
C TYR A 48 13.21 9.54 -9.32
N PRO A 49 14.00 10.52 -8.85
CA PRO A 49 15.34 10.24 -8.30
C PRO A 49 15.27 9.21 -7.16
N ASP A 50 16.31 8.42 -6.96
CA ASP A 50 16.31 7.33 -5.97
C ASP A 50 16.09 7.80 -4.54
N ASN A 51 16.56 9.01 -4.19
CA ASN A 51 16.30 9.63 -2.89
C ASN A 51 14.86 10.14 -2.70
N LYS A 52 13.97 9.92 -3.69
CA LYS A 52 12.53 10.21 -3.64
C LYS A 52 11.68 8.95 -3.76
N LYS A 53 12.30 7.77 -3.88
CA LYS A 53 11.58 6.49 -4.03
C LYS A 53 11.89 5.61 -2.82
N PHE A 54 10.84 5.10 -2.17
CA PHE A 54 10.94 4.25 -1.00
C PHE A 54 10.17 2.97 -1.23
N TYR A 55 10.86 1.84 -1.18
CA TYR A 55 10.27 0.52 -1.39
C TYR A 55 10.17 -0.25 -0.07
N PHE A 56 9.00 -0.81 0.21
CA PHE A 56 8.73 -1.60 1.39
C PHE A 56 8.25 -2.97 0.97
N VAL A 57 9.02 -3.98 1.37
CA VAL A 57 8.63 -5.37 1.20
C VAL A 57 7.39 -5.64 2.05
N GLY A 58 6.46 -6.39 1.48
CA GLY A 58 5.21 -6.77 2.14
C GLY A 58 5.39 -7.81 3.26
N PRO A 59 4.31 -8.10 4.00
CA PRO A 59 4.33 -9.03 5.12
C PRO A 59 4.61 -10.49 4.72
N GLY A 60 5.22 -11.26 5.62
CA GLY A 60 5.55 -12.67 5.42
C GLY A 60 4.32 -13.61 5.37
N MET A 61 4.54 -14.86 4.97
CA MET A 61 3.50 -15.91 5.04
C MET A 61 3.24 -16.31 6.49
N GLY A 62 1.97 -16.43 6.89
CA GLY A 62 1.60 -16.89 8.24
C GLY A 62 1.85 -15.87 9.37
N ALA A 63 2.59 -14.80 9.09
CA ALA A 63 2.74 -13.67 9.99
C ALA A 63 1.46 -12.81 9.96
N THR A 64 0.79 -12.74 11.11
CA THR A 64 -0.45 -11.98 11.34
C THR A 64 -0.16 -10.50 11.56
N GLY A 65 -1.19 -9.71 11.88
CA GLY A 65 -1.23 -8.23 11.89
C GLY A 65 -0.02 -7.47 12.45
N ALA A 66 0.81 -8.07 13.31
CA ALA A 66 2.05 -7.48 13.82
C ALA A 66 3.05 -7.06 12.72
N ASP A 67 3.22 -7.87 11.66
CA ASP A 67 4.13 -7.51 10.55
C ASP A 67 3.57 -6.34 9.72
N SER A 68 2.26 -6.37 9.45
CA SER A 68 1.57 -5.27 8.77
C SER A 68 1.66 -3.98 9.58
N TRP A 69 1.54 -4.04 10.91
CA TRP A 69 1.73 -2.89 11.80
C TRP A 69 3.16 -2.35 11.72
N ARG A 70 4.17 -3.21 11.74
CA ARG A 70 5.57 -2.78 11.62
C ARG A 70 5.83 -2.09 10.28
N ILE A 71 5.28 -2.62 9.18
CA ILE A 71 5.40 -2.01 7.86
C ILE A 71 4.69 -0.64 7.85
N TYR A 72 3.44 -0.57 8.32
CA TYR A 72 2.69 0.67 8.46
C TYR A 72 3.49 1.76 9.19
N PHE A 73 4.04 1.46 10.38
CA PHE A 73 4.83 2.43 11.13
C PHE A 73 6.15 2.80 10.45
N ASN A 74 6.79 1.87 9.76
CA ASN A 74 8.01 2.18 9.01
C ASN A 74 7.74 3.11 7.82
N VAL A 75 6.65 2.88 7.10
CA VAL A 75 6.24 3.76 5.99
C VAL A 75 5.89 5.14 6.53
N LEU A 76 5.05 5.22 7.57
CA LEU A 76 4.64 6.47 8.18
C LEU A 76 5.84 7.30 8.70
N ARG A 77 6.76 6.65 9.43
CA ARG A 77 8.00 7.30 9.91
C ARG A 77 8.88 7.78 8.76
N THR A 78 8.92 7.05 7.66
CA THR A 78 9.69 7.46 6.47
C THR A 78 9.04 8.69 5.83
N ILE A 79 7.72 8.67 5.64
CA ILE A 79 6.95 9.82 5.16
C ILE A 79 7.27 11.05 6.03
N GLU A 80 7.14 10.94 7.34
CA GLU A 80 7.46 12.05 8.27
C GLU A 80 8.89 12.57 8.12
N ARG A 81 9.89 11.67 8.08
CA ARG A 81 11.30 12.04 7.96
C ARG A 81 11.53 12.85 6.69
N GLU A 82 10.97 12.40 5.57
CA GLU A 82 11.17 13.05 4.28
C GLU A 82 10.41 14.37 4.16
N ILE A 83 9.25 14.49 4.80
CA ILE A 83 8.55 15.77 4.85
C ILE A 83 9.29 16.77 5.75
N ASN A 84 9.71 16.34 6.95
CA ASN A 84 10.42 17.21 7.90
C ASN A 84 11.78 17.69 7.39
N SER A 85 12.44 16.91 6.53
CA SER A 85 13.67 17.34 5.86
C SER A 85 13.43 18.29 4.68
N GLY A 86 12.17 18.57 4.32
CA GLY A 86 11.80 19.32 3.11
C GLY A 86 12.00 18.52 1.82
N ASN A 87 12.38 17.24 1.92
CA ASN A 87 12.60 16.38 0.76
C ASN A 87 11.25 15.99 0.10
N CYS A 88 10.16 15.89 0.87
CA CYS A 88 8.85 15.48 0.37
C CYS A 88 7.78 16.56 0.48
N THR A 89 7.40 17.14 -0.67
CA THR A 89 6.34 18.16 -0.77
C THR A 89 4.98 17.60 -1.12
N GLU A 90 4.93 16.35 -1.60
CA GLU A 90 3.72 15.66 -2.08
C GLU A 90 3.94 14.15 -1.99
N ILE A 91 2.88 13.41 -1.65
CA ILE A 91 2.95 11.97 -1.41
C ILE A 91 2.31 11.22 -2.58
N VAL A 92 3.00 10.20 -3.08
CA VAL A 92 2.50 9.20 -4.03
C VAL A 92 2.63 7.83 -3.40
N MET A 93 1.58 7.04 -3.38
CA MET A 93 1.59 5.69 -2.81
C MET A 93 1.08 4.66 -3.81
N VAL A 94 1.79 3.54 -3.92
CA VAL A 94 1.34 2.39 -4.73
C VAL A 94 1.55 1.08 -3.98
N GLY A 95 0.61 0.15 -4.09
CA GLY A 95 0.79 -1.14 -3.44
C GLY A 95 -0.09 -2.22 -3.99
N TRP A 96 0.26 -3.45 -3.64
CA TRP A 96 -0.46 -4.66 -4.03
C TRP A 96 -0.86 -5.46 -2.80
N SER A 97 -2.03 -6.09 -2.84
CA SER A 97 -2.44 -7.06 -1.83
C SER A 97 -2.47 -6.44 -0.42
N ARG A 98 -1.76 -7.06 0.53
CA ARG A 98 -1.60 -6.51 1.89
C ARG A 98 -0.87 -5.16 1.92
N GLY A 99 0.01 -4.88 0.95
CA GLY A 99 0.65 -3.57 0.82
C GLY A 99 -0.32 -2.49 0.40
N ALA A 100 -1.26 -2.80 -0.50
CA ALA A 100 -2.36 -1.89 -0.85
C ALA A 100 -3.25 -1.59 0.36
N ALA A 101 -3.56 -2.62 1.15
CA ALA A 101 -4.30 -2.48 2.39
C ALA A 101 -3.64 -1.55 3.41
N ILE A 102 -2.31 -1.66 3.58
CA ILE A 102 -1.51 -0.77 4.43
C ILE A 102 -1.54 0.67 3.91
N ILE A 103 -1.52 0.87 2.59
CA ILE A 103 -1.61 2.20 1.98
C ILE A 103 -2.95 2.86 2.24
N SER A 104 -4.06 2.14 2.12
CA SER A 104 -5.38 2.70 2.46
C SER A 104 -5.41 3.18 3.91
N GLU A 105 -4.89 2.36 4.84
CA GLU A 105 -4.76 2.73 6.25
C GLU A 105 -3.87 3.95 6.47
N LEU A 106 -2.78 4.08 5.70
CA LEU A 106 -1.91 5.26 5.75
C LEU A 106 -2.65 6.53 5.33
N THR A 107 -3.62 6.48 4.41
CA THR A 107 -4.42 7.66 4.05
C THR A 107 -5.23 8.18 5.25
N GLU A 108 -5.84 7.26 6.01
CA GLU A 108 -6.56 7.56 7.25
C GLU A 108 -5.61 8.09 8.34
N GLY A 109 -4.47 7.41 8.52
CA GLY A 109 -3.43 7.81 9.45
C GLY A 109 -2.94 9.22 9.19
N LEU A 110 -2.62 9.54 7.95
CA LEU A 110 -2.22 10.88 7.52
C LEU A 110 -3.34 11.91 7.73
N SER A 111 -4.58 11.64 7.29
CA SER A 111 -5.72 12.56 7.54
C SER A 111 -5.85 12.89 9.03
N SER A 112 -5.75 11.88 9.89
CA SER A 112 -5.88 12.06 11.34
C SER A 112 -4.81 13.02 11.90
N LEU A 113 -3.57 12.96 11.41
CA LEU A 113 -2.43 13.75 11.88
C LEU A 113 -2.56 15.24 11.56
N GLY A 114 -3.30 15.61 10.52
CA GLY A 114 -3.61 17.01 10.22
C GLY A 114 -4.61 17.66 11.19
N GLN A 115 -5.24 16.88 12.09
CA GLN A 115 -6.39 17.32 12.90
C GLN A 115 -6.10 17.49 14.40
N SER A 116 -4.90 17.16 14.91
CA SER A 116 -4.62 17.23 16.35
C SER A 116 -3.21 17.72 16.71
N ASN A 117 -3.12 18.48 17.80
CA ASN A 117 -1.88 19.01 18.40
C ASN A 117 -1.27 18.10 19.48
N SER A 118 -1.89 16.96 19.80
CA SER A 118 -1.48 16.07 20.90
C SER A 118 -0.69 14.86 20.42
N ARG A 119 0.41 14.57 21.12
CA ARG A 119 1.44 13.57 20.75
C ARG A 119 1.06 12.11 21.02
N ARG A 120 -0.14 11.81 21.56
CA ARG A 120 -0.50 10.46 22.05
C ARG A 120 -1.99 10.12 21.94
N ASP A 121 -2.77 10.86 21.15
CA ASP A 121 -4.18 10.52 21.05
C ASP A 121 -4.35 9.27 20.19
N PRO A 122 -5.09 8.26 20.68
CA PRO A 122 -5.51 7.17 19.83
C PRO A 122 -6.40 7.74 18.72
N PHE A 123 -6.31 7.16 17.53
CA PHE A 123 -7.26 7.40 16.45
C PHE A 123 -7.72 6.06 15.90
N GLN A 124 -8.95 6.04 15.42
CA GLN A 124 -9.50 4.87 14.75
C GLN A 124 -9.21 4.93 13.27
N THR A 125 -8.81 3.79 12.73
CA THR A 125 -8.83 3.51 11.29
C THR A 125 -9.86 2.43 11.02
N GLY A 126 -10.22 2.19 9.75
CA GLY A 126 -10.99 1.02 9.35
C GLY A 126 -10.37 -0.31 9.82
N ARG A 127 -9.09 -0.31 10.23
CA ARG A 127 -8.31 -1.48 10.71
C ARG A 127 -8.02 -1.42 12.21
N GLY A 128 -8.74 -0.60 12.96
CA GLY A 128 -8.70 -0.51 14.41
C GLY A 128 -7.91 0.67 14.96
N GLU A 129 -7.77 0.69 16.28
CA GLU A 129 -7.14 1.79 17.00
C GLU A 129 -5.64 1.86 16.71
N ARG A 130 -5.14 3.07 16.49
CA ARG A 130 -3.73 3.36 16.28
C ARG A 130 -3.31 4.47 17.21
N MET A 131 -2.08 4.37 17.72
CA MET A 131 -1.46 5.46 18.45
C MET A 131 -0.70 6.38 17.50
N ARG A 132 -0.92 7.69 17.63
CA ARG A 132 -0.03 8.70 17.05
C ARG A 132 1.33 8.56 17.71
N THR A 133 2.34 8.12 16.97
CA THR A 133 3.71 7.93 17.48
C THR A 133 4.66 9.06 17.04
N ILE A 134 4.10 10.16 16.52
CA ILE A 134 4.83 11.19 15.78
C ILE A 134 5.16 12.37 16.68
N ASN A 135 6.44 12.76 16.70
CA ASN A 135 6.96 13.77 17.61
C ASN A 135 6.90 15.21 17.08
N ASN A 136 6.84 15.41 15.77
CA ASN A 136 6.89 16.74 15.14
C ASN A 136 5.89 16.83 13.99
N VAL A 137 4.73 17.41 14.27
CA VAL A 137 3.91 17.98 13.19
C VAL A 137 4.68 19.20 12.67
N LEU A 138 4.82 19.27 11.35
CA LEU A 138 5.52 20.31 10.58
C LEU A 138 5.34 21.72 11.14
N PRO A 139 6.29 22.64 10.93
CA PRO A 139 6.06 24.07 11.14
C PRO A 139 4.82 24.50 10.33
N GLY A 140 3.71 24.79 11.00
CA GLY A 140 2.44 25.18 10.37
C GLY A 140 1.36 24.08 10.25
N GLY A 141 1.59 22.87 10.77
CA GLY A 141 0.50 21.91 11.01
C GLY A 141 -0.10 21.19 9.79
N LYS A 142 0.35 21.47 8.56
CA LYS A 142 -0.28 20.94 7.35
C LYS A 142 0.56 19.86 6.69
N LEU A 143 0.01 18.65 6.60
CA LEU A 143 0.58 17.59 5.79
C LEU A 143 0.60 17.97 4.30
N PRO A 144 1.62 17.51 3.55
CA PRO A 144 1.61 17.63 2.11
C PRO A 144 0.44 16.86 1.50
N PRO A 145 -0.08 17.29 0.33
CA PRO A 145 -1.18 16.61 -0.32
C PRO A 145 -0.78 15.19 -0.77
N ILE A 146 -1.74 14.26 -0.69
CA ILE A 146 -1.60 12.92 -1.26
C ILE A 146 -2.02 13.01 -2.72
N ARG A 147 -1.04 13.15 -3.62
CA ARG A 147 -1.26 13.38 -5.06
C ARG A 147 -1.91 12.18 -5.73
N TYR A 148 -1.44 10.98 -5.41
CA TYR A 148 -1.88 9.76 -6.07
C TYR A 148 -1.80 8.55 -5.15
N VAL A 149 -2.84 7.71 -5.19
CA VAL A 149 -2.89 6.39 -4.57
C VAL A 149 -3.29 5.36 -5.64
N GLY A 150 -2.41 4.41 -5.92
CA GLY A 150 -2.63 3.33 -6.89
C GLY A 150 -2.61 1.96 -6.23
N LEU A 151 -3.74 1.25 -6.23
CA LEU A 151 -3.87 -0.05 -5.57
C LEU A 151 -4.06 -1.19 -6.57
N PHE A 152 -3.28 -2.25 -6.42
CA PHE A 152 -3.48 -3.54 -7.08
C PHE A 152 -4.15 -4.49 -6.09
N ASP A 153 -5.40 -4.84 -6.36
CA ASP A 153 -6.25 -5.78 -5.61
C ASP A 153 -5.97 -5.84 -4.11
N SER A 154 -6.34 -4.77 -3.40
CA SER A 154 -6.21 -4.70 -1.94
C SER A 154 -6.89 -5.88 -1.26
N VAL A 155 -6.14 -6.53 -0.38
CA VAL A 155 -6.63 -7.60 0.50
C VAL A 155 -6.06 -7.42 1.89
N ALA A 156 -6.94 -7.45 2.88
CA ALA A 156 -6.57 -7.64 4.26
C ALA A 156 -6.60 -9.15 4.58
N MET A 157 -5.93 -9.63 5.64
CA MET A 157 -5.79 -11.08 5.89
C MET A 157 -6.69 -11.54 7.04
N ILE A 158 -7.59 -12.52 6.81
CA ILE A 158 -8.57 -13.02 7.80
C ILE A 158 -7.81 -14.13 8.50
N MET A 159 -7.57 -13.97 9.80
CA MET A 159 -7.48 -15.15 10.65
C MET A 159 -8.77 -15.24 11.45
N ARG A 160 -9.43 -16.39 11.32
CA ARG A 160 -10.72 -16.73 11.94
C ARG A 160 -10.76 -16.55 13.47
N ALA A 161 -9.60 -16.40 14.12
CA ALA A 161 -9.44 -16.44 15.58
C ALA A 161 -9.39 -15.07 16.29
N ALA A 162 -9.36 -13.94 15.59
CA ALA A 162 -9.31 -12.61 16.23
C ALA A 162 -10.37 -11.65 15.65
N PRO A 163 -11.52 -11.43 16.32
CA PRO A 163 -12.63 -10.60 15.81
C PRO A 163 -12.31 -9.11 15.65
N HIS A 164 -11.25 -8.61 16.27
CA HIS A 164 -10.84 -7.21 16.15
C HIS A 164 -9.95 -6.92 14.93
N ASP A 165 -9.48 -7.96 14.23
CA ASP A 165 -8.76 -7.87 12.95
C ASP A 165 -9.68 -8.17 11.74
N GLN A 166 -11.01 -8.28 11.98
CA GLN A 166 -12.00 -8.78 11.02
C GLN A 166 -12.78 -7.71 10.25
N GLN A 167 -12.46 -6.43 10.39
CA GLN A 167 -13.16 -5.36 9.67
C GLN A 167 -12.29 -4.83 8.53
N TRP A 168 -12.74 -5.06 7.29
CA TRP A 168 -12.06 -4.68 6.06
C TRP A 168 -12.93 -3.76 5.23
N GLY A 169 -12.29 -2.73 4.70
CA GLY A 169 -12.80 -1.72 3.80
C GLY A 169 -11.67 -0.72 3.58
N GLU A 170 -11.29 -0.47 2.33
CA GLU A 170 -10.32 0.57 1.99
C GLU A 170 -10.98 1.95 2.07
N ASP A 171 -11.05 2.53 3.27
CA ASP A 171 -11.42 3.94 3.33
C ASP A 171 -10.28 4.76 2.73
N ILE A 172 -10.64 5.56 1.73
CA ILE A 172 -9.72 6.48 1.07
C ILE A 172 -10.21 7.87 1.40
N THR A 173 -9.37 8.63 2.09
CA THR A 173 -9.77 9.92 2.65
C THR A 173 -9.81 11.03 1.58
N ALA A 174 -10.44 12.16 1.92
CA ALA A 174 -10.61 13.30 1.01
C ALA A 174 -9.30 14.06 0.70
N GLU A 175 -8.24 13.81 1.45
CA GLU A 175 -6.89 14.33 1.22
C GLU A 175 -6.23 13.72 -0.03
N VAL A 176 -6.74 12.59 -0.51
CA VAL A 176 -6.28 11.94 -1.74
C VAL A 176 -6.85 12.66 -2.96
N GLU A 177 -5.97 13.22 -3.79
CA GLU A 177 -6.38 13.93 -5.00
C GLU A 177 -6.82 12.98 -6.11
N TYR A 178 -6.10 11.88 -6.30
CA TYR A 178 -6.40 10.90 -7.32
C TYR A 178 -6.21 9.48 -6.78
N PHE A 179 -7.30 8.71 -6.79
CA PHE A 179 -7.32 7.30 -6.44
C PHE A 179 -7.53 6.41 -7.68
N ALA A 180 -6.73 5.36 -7.83
CA ALA A 180 -6.96 4.32 -8.81
C ALA A 180 -6.82 2.93 -8.20
N HIS A 181 -7.69 2.00 -8.56
CA HIS A 181 -7.69 0.65 -8.01
C HIS A 181 -8.09 -0.38 -9.05
N VAL A 182 -7.31 -1.45 -9.18
CA VAL A 182 -7.68 -2.64 -9.95
C VAL A 182 -8.13 -3.73 -8.98
N VAL A 183 -9.30 -4.31 -9.21
CA VAL A 183 -9.92 -5.34 -8.36
C VAL A 183 -10.00 -6.65 -9.13
N ALA A 184 -9.51 -7.74 -8.52
CA ALA A 184 -9.61 -9.08 -9.07
C ALA A 184 -11.06 -9.59 -8.98
N GLY A 185 -11.54 -10.23 -10.03
CA GLY A 185 -12.86 -10.88 -10.05
C GLY A 185 -12.85 -12.29 -9.48
N ASP A 186 -11.74 -13.03 -9.67
CA ASP A 186 -11.51 -14.30 -8.96
C ASP A 186 -10.77 -14.03 -7.66
N ARG A 187 -11.54 -14.05 -6.57
CA ARG A 187 -11.10 -13.77 -5.21
C ARG A 187 -10.88 -15.04 -4.37
N THR A 188 -10.80 -16.19 -5.03
CA THR A 188 -10.42 -17.45 -4.38
C THR A 188 -9.00 -17.29 -3.82
N GLY A 189 -8.86 -17.35 -2.49
CA GLY A 189 -7.55 -17.17 -1.88
C GLY A 189 -6.63 -18.38 -2.05
N PRO A 190 -5.36 -18.28 -1.61
CA PRO A 190 -4.30 -19.26 -1.88
C PRO A 190 -4.53 -20.63 -1.23
N LEU A 191 -5.58 -20.79 -0.42
CA LEU A 191 -5.94 -22.03 0.28
C LEU A 191 -7.32 -22.57 -0.12
N GLY A 192 -7.79 -22.27 -1.34
CA GLY A 192 -8.93 -22.93 -1.97
C GLY A 192 -10.22 -22.96 -1.12
N GLY A 193 -10.79 -21.79 -0.82
CA GLY A 193 -12.03 -21.67 -0.04
C GLY A 193 -11.87 -21.67 1.48
N LEU A 194 -10.66 -21.94 2.00
CA LEU A 194 -10.36 -21.76 3.44
C LEU A 194 -10.08 -20.29 3.80
N VAL A 195 -9.64 -19.50 2.82
CA VAL A 195 -9.42 -18.05 2.91
C VAL A 195 -9.98 -17.46 1.62
N ASP A 196 -11.11 -16.78 1.69
CA ASP A 196 -11.66 -16.02 0.56
C ASP A 196 -11.39 -14.53 0.78
N PHE A 197 -10.95 -13.84 -0.26
CA PHE A 197 -10.85 -12.39 -0.20
C PHE A 197 -12.25 -11.80 -0.41
N ARG A 198 -12.92 -11.44 0.70
CA ARG A 198 -14.28 -10.88 0.64
C ARG A 198 -14.23 -9.42 0.20
N GLU A 199 -15.12 -9.06 -0.72
CA GLU A 199 -15.32 -7.68 -1.13
C GLU A 199 -15.89 -6.88 0.04
N ALA A 200 -15.24 -5.76 0.33
CA ALA A 200 -15.77 -4.74 1.22
C ALA A 200 -16.44 -3.65 0.38
N ASN A 201 -17.32 -2.85 0.99
CA ASN A 201 -17.83 -1.60 0.42
C ASN A 201 -17.01 -0.43 0.99
N PRO A 202 -15.80 -0.14 0.47
CA PRO A 202 -14.96 0.94 0.98
C PRO A 202 -15.62 2.32 0.84
N LEU A 203 -15.39 3.21 1.81
CA LEU A 203 -15.75 4.62 1.67
C LEU A 203 -14.63 5.38 0.95
N ILE A 204 -14.79 5.54 -0.36
CA ILE A 204 -13.82 6.25 -1.21
C ILE A 204 -14.21 7.73 -1.36
N GLN A 205 -13.53 8.60 -0.62
CA GLN A 205 -13.74 10.06 -0.60
C GLN A 205 -12.70 10.85 -1.43
N ALA A 206 -11.77 10.18 -2.12
CA ALA A 206 -10.80 10.84 -2.98
C ALA A 206 -11.46 11.79 -3.99
N LYS A 207 -10.81 12.93 -4.28
CA LYS A 207 -11.36 13.97 -5.17
C LYS A 207 -11.62 13.44 -6.59
N ARG A 208 -10.78 12.52 -7.06
CA ARG A 208 -10.94 11.78 -8.32
C ARG A 208 -10.72 10.30 -8.04
N ARG A 209 -11.52 9.43 -8.65
CA ARG A 209 -11.38 7.98 -8.52
C ARG A 209 -11.58 7.24 -9.83
N SER A 210 -10.87 6.14 -10.01
CA SER A 210 -11.02 5.23 -11.14
C SER A 210 -10.83 3.79 -10.67
N ILE A 211 -11.83 2.93 -10.89
CA ILE A 211 -11.80 1.54 -10.42
C ILE A 211 -12.00 0.62 -11.63
N LEU A 212 -11.13 -0.37 -11.78
CA LEU A 212 -11.22 -1.39 -12.82
C LEU A 212 -11.49 -2.75 -12.17
N HIS A 213 -12.60 -3.39 -12.51
CA HIS A 213 -12.90 -4.76 -12.09
C HIS A 213 -12.52 -5.74 -13.21
N MET A 214 -11.70 -6.74 -12.89
CA MET A 214 -11.22 -7.76 -13.85
C MET A 214 -11.89 -9.10 -13.55
N ALA A 215 -13.09 -9.33 -14.11
CA ALA A 215 -14.04 -10.38 -13.72
C ALA A 215 -13.49 -11.83 -13.63
N HIS A 216 -12.47 -12.19 -14.40
CA HIS A 216 -11.91 -13.55 -14.46
C HIS A 216 -10.42 -13.61 -14.11
N VAL A 217 -9.89 -12.55 -13.50
CA VAL A 217 -8.48 -12.46 -13.14
C VAL A 217 -8.33 -12.75 -11.66
N THR A 218 -7.32 -13.56 -11.32
CA THR A 218 -6.97 -13.92 -9.95
C THR A 218 -6.25 -12.77 -9.24
N HIS A 219 -6.19 -12.83 -7.91
CA HIS A 219 -5.41 -11.91 -7.08
C HIS A 219 -3.94 -11.75 -7.57
N GLY A 220 -3.28 -12.87 -7.90
CA GLY A 220 -1.93 -12.89 -8.46
C GLY A 220 -1.87 -12.30 -9.86
N GLY A 221 -2.88 -12.57 -10.70
CA GLY A 221 -3.00 -12.03 -12.05
C GLY A 221 -3.25 -10.52 -12.12
N VAL A 222 -3.57 -9.85 -11.00
CA VAL A 222 -3.66 -8.37 -10.93
C VAL A 222 -2.33 -7.73 -10.53
N GLY A 223 -1.55 -8.33 -9.62
CA GLY A 223 -0.35 -7.66 -9.11
C GLY A 223 0.81 -8.53 -8.65
N GLY A 224 0.66 -9.85 -8.59
CA GLY A 224 1.73 -10.76 -8.19
C GLY A 224 2.63 -11.22 -9.35
N GLU A 225 2.09 -11.26 -10.56
CA GLU A 225 2.76 -11.84 -11.73
C GLU A 225 2.83 -10.84 -12.91
N SER A 226 3.63 -9.78 -12.79
CA SER A 226 3.69 -8.63 -13.74
C SER A 226 3.94 -9.00 -15.20
N GLN A 227 4.48 -10.20 -15.45
CA GLN A 227 4.75 -10.75 -16.76
C GLN A 227 3.50 -11.24 -17.50
N THR A 228 2.40 -11.54 -16.80
CA THR A 228 1.14 -12.03 -17.39
C THR A 228 0.37 -10.92 -18.09
N ASP A 229 -0.43 -11.25 -19.11
CA ASP A 229 -1.21 -10.25 -19.86
C ASP A 229 -2.23 -9.52 -18.98
N SER A 230 -2.86 -10.23 -18.03
CA SER A 230 -3.78 -9.61 -17.09
C SER A 230 -3.06 -8.63 -16.15
N ALA A 231 -1.87 -8.98 -15.66
CA ALA A 231 -1.11 -8.11 -14.79
C ALA A 231 -0.57 -6.90 -15.55
N ARG A 232 -0.22 -7.05 -16.84
CA ARG A 232 0.14 -5.92 -17.70
C ARG A 232 -1.04 -4.96 -17.89
N GLN A 233 -2.24 -5.47 -18.14
CA GLN A 233 -3.44 -4.63 -18.24
C GLN A 233 -3.71 -3.87 -16.93
N ALA A 234 -3.59 -4.55 -15.79
CA ALA A 234 -3.71 -3.91 -14.47
C ALA A 234 -2.64 -2.83 -14.26
N TYR A 235 -1.40 -3.12 -14.62
CA TYR A 235 -0.28 -2.19 -14.55
C TYR A 235 -0.53 -0.95 -15.42
N ASP A 236 -0.91 -1.14 -16.68
CA ASP A 236 -1.15 -0.05 -17.63
C ASP A 236 -2.29 0.84 -17.15
N PHE A 237 -3.36 0.28 -16.58
CA PHE A 237 -4.42 1.05 -15.95
C PHE A 237 -3.90 1.96 -14.84
N ILE A 238 -3.18 1.40 -13.86
CA ILE A 238 -2.61 2.16 -12.73
C ILE A 238 -1.60 3.20 -13.25
N ARG A 239 -0.74 2.82 -14.19
CA ARG A 239 0.28 3.71 -14.76
C ARG A 239 -0.31 4.89 -15.52
N ASN A 240 -1.35 4.65 -16.31
CA ASN A 240 -2.07 5.70 -17.04
C ASN A 240 -2.70 6.70 -16.07
N HIS A 241 -3.36 6.21 -15.02
CA HIS A 241 -3.95 7.08 -14.00
C HIS A 241 -2.91 7.83 -13.17
N ALA A 242 -1.78 7.21 -12.86
CA ALA A 242 -0.65 7.88 -12.21
C ALA A 242 -0.10 9.01 -13.10
N THR A 243 0.02 8.78 -14.40
CA THR A 243 0.46 9.80 -15.38
C THR A 243 -0.52 10.98 -15.44
N ILE A 244 -1.83 10.71 -15.46
CA ILE A 244 -2.87 11.75 -15.39
C ILE A 244 -2.77 12.56 -14.08
N ALA A 245 -2.35 11.93 -12.99
CA ALA A 245 -2.10 12.58 -11.71
C ALA A 245 -0.72 13.28 -11.61
N GLY A 246 0.08 13.30 -12.69
CA GLY A 246 1.38 13.95 -12.73
C GLY A 246 2.55 13.12 -12.20
N VAL A 247 2.39 11.81 -12.05
CA VAL A 247 3.46 10.88 -11.63
C VAL A 247 4.25 10.40 -12.86
N PRO A 248 5.56 10.68 -12.96
CA PRO A 248 6.38 10.41 -14.14
C PRO A 248 6.93 8.99 -14.24
#